data_AF-A0A535Q668-F1
#
_entry.id   AF-A0A535Q668-F1
#
_cell.length_a   1.000
_cell.length_b   1.000
_cell.length_c   1.000
_cell.angle_alpha   90.00
_cell.angle_beta   90.00
_cell.angle_gamma   90.00
#
_symmetry.space_group_name_H-M   'P 1'
#
loop_
_entity.id
_entity.type
_entity.pdbx_description
1 polymer ?
#
loop_
_entity_poly.entity_id
_entity_poly.type
_entity_poly.pdbx_seq_one_letter_code
_entity_poly.pdbx_strand_id
1 'polypeptide(L)'
;MISSDSTNKQLNRIKVKEDRVKMVVYCSLHHENPDGSAFCDECGEPLTGAAPEPAAAAPSQPAPASTATGTQTCPSCGAENPAGEAFCSNCGVSLLGAPAANPATAAPPAPAPEPAAAPAPEPAIATAPAALAARLIVEADNQEFDLGGKDNVVIGREDAVSNIFPDVDLTPHGGEEGGVSRLHARIFVDNGQYMLEDENSTNFTFLNRQRLAGKTPTPLHDNDEIKLGRVLLRFKTA
;
A
#
# COMPACT_ATOMS: atom_id res chain seq x y z
N MET A 1 26.15 -15.17 84.67
CA MET A 1 26.76 -16.34 83.99
C MET A 1 26.37 -16.23 82.52
N ILE A 2 26.89 -15.22 81.81
CA ILE A 2 27.92 -15.29 80.75
C ILE A 2 27.60 -16.34 79.68
N SER A 3 26.86 -15.92 78.65
CA SER A 3 26.80 -16.60 77.35
C SER A 3 27.49 -15.74 76.30
N SER A 4 28.60 -16.25 75.81
CA SER A 4 29.00 -16.35 74.40
C SER A 4 28.46 -15.30 73.42
N ASP A 5 29.24 -14.27 73.11
CA ASP A 5 29.04 -13.52 71.85
C ASP A 5 30.29 -12.76 71.36
N SER A 6 31.47 -13.39 71.39
CA SER A 6 32.69 -12.72 70.89
C SER A 6 33.71 -13.73 70.39
N THR A 7 33.39 -14.41 69.29
CA THR A 7 34.39 -15.11 68.51
C THR A 7 34.43 -14.54 67.09
N ASN A 8 35.39 -13.63 66.93
CA ASN A 8 36.20 -13.47 65.72
C ASN A 8 35.53 -12.83 64.49
N LYS A 9 35.37 -11.51 64.63
CA LYS A 9 35.68 -10.53 63.58
C LYS A 9 36.98 -10.92 62.84
N GLN A 10 36.90 -10.96 61.51
CA GLN A 10 37.99 -11.04 60.52
C GLN A 10 38.28 -12.44 59.96
N LEU A 11 37.65 -12.77 58.83
CA LEU A 11 38.34 -12.96 57.55
C LEU A 11 37.30 -13.20 56.43
N ASN A 12 37.61 -12.67 55.25
CA ASN A 12 36.87 -12.75 54.00
C ASN A 12 35.53 -12.00 53.87
N ARG A 13 35.70 -10.70 53.63
CA ARG A 13 35.00 -9.97 52.55
C ARG A 13 34.94 -10.82 51.28
N ILE A 14 33.90 -11.63 51.11
CA ILE A 14 33.40 -11.98 49.78
C ILE A 14 31.95 -11.57 49.79
N LYS A 15 31.78 -10.31 49.40
CA LYS A 15 30.52 -9.72 48.99
C LYS A 15 30.08 -10.57 47.80
N VAL A 16 29.23 -11.57 48.03
CA VAL A 16 28.44 -12.19 46.98
C VAL A 16 27.47 -11.10 46.52
N LYS A 17 27.98 -10.15 45.75
CA LYS A 17 27.16 -9.45 44.78
C LYS A 17 26.72 -10.53 43.83
N GLU A 18 25.42 -10.58 43.63
CA GLU A 18 24.72 -11.35 42.60
C GLU A 18 25.25 -10.93 41.21
N ASP A 19 26.46 -11.35 40.88
CA ASP A 19 26.95 -11.39 39.50
C ASP A 19 26.25 -12.57 38.84
N ARG A 20 25.00 -12.30 38.46
CA ARG A 20 24.24 -13.10 37.51
C ARG A 20 25.10 -13.16 36.24
N VAL A 21 25.84 -14.26 36.07
CA VAL A 21 26.63 -14.53 34.87
C VAL A 21 25.68 -14.37 33.67
N LYS A 22 25.77 -13.24 32.97
CA LYS A 22 25.09 -13.04 31.69
C LYS A 22 25.82 -13.96 30.72
N MET A 23 25.23 -15.12 30.47
CA MET A 23 25.59 -15.93 29.31
C MET A 23 25.35 -15.04 28.08
N VAL A 24 26.32 -14.94 27.20
CA VAL A 24 26.24 -14.13 25.97
C VAL A 24 26.46 -15.06 24.80
N VAL A 25 25.65 -14.89 23.76
CA VAL A 25 25.66 -15.74 22.57
C VAL A 25 26.23 -14.93 21.41
N TYR A 26 27.16 -15.53 20.68
CA TYR A 26 27.82 -14.87 19.56
C TYR A 26 27.28 -15.38 18.23
N CYS A 27 27.09 -14.46 17.29
CA CYS A 27 26.79 -14.78 15.90
C CYS A 27 28.02 -15.34 15.17
N SER A 28 27.85 -15.91 13.98
CA SER A 28 28.95 -16.30 13.09
C SER A 28 29.93 -15.15 12.78
N LEU A 29 29.42 -13.91 12.79
CA LEU A 29 30.19 -12.67 12.64
C LEU A 29 30.79 -12.14 13.96
N HIS A 30 30.68 -12.90 15.05
CA HIS A 30 31.18 -12.56 16.40
C HIS A 30 30.56 -11.33 17.07
N HIS A 31 29.35 -10.93 16.67
CA HIS A 31 28.57 -9.95 17.42
C HIS A 31 28.02 -10.57 18.71
N GLU A 32 28.09 -9.82 19.81
CA GLU A 32 27.61 -10.22 21.14
C GLU A 32 26.09 -10.02 21.25
N ASN A 33 25.37 -11.05 21.70
CA ASN A 33 23.93 -11.00 21.92
C ASN A 33 23.59 -11.53 23.31
N PRO A 34 22.50 -11.03 23.93
CA PRO A 34 22.05 -11.53 25.22
C PRO A 34 21.58 -12.99 25.15
N ASP A 35 21.68 -13.71 26.27
CA ASP A 35 21.19 -15.08 26.39
C ASP A 35 19.72 -15.19 25.97
N GLY A 36 19.41 -16.16 25.11
CA GLY A 36 18.05 -16.40 24.61
C GLY A 36 17.64 -15.57 23.39
N SER A 37 18.51 -14.73 22.84
CA SER A 37 18.26 -14.11 21.52
C SER A 37 18.15 -15.18 20.44
N ALA A 38 17.00 -15.24 19.77
CA ALA A 38 16.76 -16.14 18.65
C ALA A 38 17.50 -15.71 17.37
N PHE A 39 17.81 -14.42 17.26
CA PHE A 39 18.48 -13.79 16.13
C PHE A 39 19.50 -12.77 16.63
N CYS A 40 20.54 -12.53 15.86
CA CYS A 40 21.49 -11.47 16.15
C CYS A 40 20.86 -10.10 15.87
N ASP A 41 20.93 -9.17 16.83
CA ASP A 41 20.34 -7.84 16.70
C ASP A 41 21.06 -6.94 15.68
N GLU A 42 22.32 -7.26 15.35
CA GLU A 42 23.14 -6.44 14.44
C GLU A 42 23.16 -6.96 12.99
N CYS A 43 23.12 -8.29 12.80
CA CYS A 43 23.19 -8.91 11.46
C CYS A 43 22.01 -9.81 11.10
N GLY A 44 21.06 -10.05 12.01
CA GLY A 44 19.81 -10.78 11.74
C GLY A 44 19.94 -12.30 11.55
N GLU A 45 21.14 -12.86 11.70
CA GLU A 45 21.35 -14.30 11.55
C GLU A 45 20.77 -15.07 12.74
N PRO A 46 20.14 -16.25 12.52
CA PRO A 46 19.65 -17.09 13.61
C PRO A 46 20.81 -17.60 14.48
N LEU A 47 20.72 -17.32 15.79
CA LEU A 47 21.70 -17.82 16.76
C LEU A 47 21.30 -19.26 17.14
N THR A 48 22.12 -20.22 16.75
CA THR A 48 21.80 -21.64 16.89
C THR A 48 21.85 -22.08 18.36
N GLY A 49 20.67 -22.30 18.93
CA GLY A 49 20.48 -22.75 20.32
C GLY A 49 19.03 -22.86 20.78
N ALA A 50 18.07 -22.23 20.08
CA ALA A 50 16.64 -22.44 20.33
C ALA A 50 16.13 -23.66 19.55
N ALA A 51 16.34 -24.86 20.11
CA ALA A 51 15.56 -26.02 19.71
C ALA A 51 14.13 -25.86 20.26
N PRO A 52 13.07 -25.85 19.44
CA PRO A 52 11.72 -25.94 19.98
C PRO A 52 11.46 -27.36 20.49
N GLU A 53 11.20 -27.51 21.80
CA GLU A 53 10.64 -28.75 22.34
C GLU A 53 9.23 -29.01 21.75
N PRO A 54 8.85 -30.29 21.50
CA PRO A 54 7.62 -30.65 20.81
C PRO A 54 6.44 -30.67 21.78
N ALA A 55 5.63 -29.60 21.79
CA ALA A 55 4.35 -29.59 22.50
C ALA A 55 3.22 -30.01 21.54
N ALA A 56 2.66 -31.19 21.84
CA ALA A 56 1.34 -31.73 21.50
C ALA A 56 0.50 -31.01 20.43
N ALA A 57 0.20 -31.79 19.38
CA ALA A 57 -0.71 -31.49 18.29
C ALA A 57 -2.09 -30.97 18.76
N ALA A 58 -2.32 -29.67 18.61
CA ALA A 58 -3.60 -29.16 18.16
C ALA A 58 -3.69 -29.35 16.64
N PRO A 59 -4.87 -29.66 16.06
CA PRO A 59 -4.97 -29.94 14.63
C PRO A 59 -4.56 -28.71 13.83
N SER A 60 -3.38 -28.79 13.21
CA SER A 60 -3.01 -27.95 12.09
C SER A 60 -4.13 -28.09 11.07
N GLN A 61 -4.88 -27.01 10.85
CA GLN A 61 -5.56 -26.89 9.57
C GLN A 61 -4.47 -27.02 8.50
N PRO A 62 -4.63 -27.91 7.51
CA PRO A 62 -3.68 -27.98 6.43
C PRO A 62 -3.62 -26.60 5.78
N ALA A 63 -2.41 -26.06 5.62
CA ALA A 63 -2.16 -25.07 4.59
C ALA A 63 -2.80 -25.62 3.30
N PRO A 64 -3.60 -24.84 2.56
CA PRO A 64 -4.03 -25.31 1.26
C PRO A 64 -2.75 -25.52 0.47
N ALA A 65 -2.46 -26.79 0.18
CA ALA A 65 -1.52 -27.14 -0.86
C ALA A 65 -2.02 -26.43 -2.11
N SER A 66 -1.28 -25.42 -2.57
CA SER A 66 -1.46 -24.85 -3.92
C SER A 66 -1.07 -25.93 -4.92
N THR A 67 -1.96 -26.89 -5.13
CA THR A 67 -1.97 -27.77 -6.30
C THR A 67 -2.75 -27.11 -7.42
N ALA A 68 -2.44 -25.86 -7.72
CA ALA A 68 -2.86 -25.21 -8.94
C ALA A 68 -1.70 -25.32 -9.93
N THR A 69 -1.62 -26.47 -10.61
CA THR A 69 -0.69 -26.67 -11.72
C THR A 69 -1.19 -25.84 -12.91
N GLY A 70 -0.83 -24.57 -12.93
CA GLY A 70 -1.20 -23.64 -14.00
C GLY A 70 -0.60 -22.26 -13.77
N THR A 71 -0.35 -21.56 -14.86
CA THR A 71 0.08 -20.16 -14.88
C THR A 71 -1.09 -19.32 -15.40
N GLN A 72 -1.35 -18.17 -14.79
CA GLN A 72 -2.33 -17.20 -15.23
C GLN A 72 -1.63 -15.89 -15.61
N THR A 73 -1.99 -15.34 -16.76
CA THR A 73 -1.46 -14.06 -17.21
C THR A 73 -2.25 -12.92 -16.58
N CYS A 74 -1.55 -11.99 -15.97
CA CYS A 74 -2.16 -10.81 -15.39
C CYS A 74 -2.78 -9.94 -16.50
N PRO A 75 -4.10 -9.66 -16.47
CA PRO A 75 -4.75 -8.85 -17.50
C PRO A 75 -4.30 -7.38 -17.49
N SER A 76 -3.78 -6.89 -16.36
CA SER A 76 -3.36 -5.48 -16.23
C SER A 76 -1.93 -5.19 -16.65
N CYS A 77 -0.99 -6.15 -16.57
CA CYS A 77 0.43 -5.90 -16.88
C CYS A 77 1.09 -6.98 -17.74
N GLY A 78 0.39 -8.07 -18.06
CA GLY A 78 0.94 -9.17 -18.87
C GLY A 78 1.87 -10.14 -18.14
N ALA A 79 2.18 -9.91 -16.85
CA ALA A 79 3.05 -10.80 -16.09
C ALA A 79 2.40 -12.18 -15.86
N GLU A 80 3.21 -13.23 -15.92
CA GLU A 80 2.81 -14.59 -15.60
C GLU A 80 2.87 -14.84 -14.08
N ASN A 81 1.75 -15.28 -13.50
CA ASN A 81 1.64 -15.57 -12.07
C ASN A 81 1.12 -17.00 -11.87
N PRO A 82 1.40 -17.66 -10.74
CA PRO A 82 0.81 -18.96 -10.44
C PRO A 82 -0.72 -18.87 -10.40
N ALA A 83 -1.40 -19.89 -10.92
CA ALA A 83 -2.86 -19.96 -10.91
C ALA A 83 -3.40 -19.99 -9.47
N GLY A 84 -4.47 -19.22 -9.22
CA GLY A 84 -5.10 -19.15 -7.90
C GLY A 84 -4.44 -18.16 -6.92
N GLU A 85 -3.37 -17.46 -7.31
CA GLU A 85 -2.90 -16.32 -6.51
C GLU A 85 -3.95 -15.22 -6.43
N ALA A 86 -4.03 -14.61 -5.26
CA ALA A 86 -5.02 -13.57 -4.99
C ALA A 86 -4.70 -12.25 -5.70
N PHE A 87 -3.41 -11.98 -5.87
CA PHE A 87 -2.88 -10.72 -6.40
C PHE A 87 -1.71 -11.01 -7.34
N CYS A 88 -1.48 -10.14 -8.32
CA CYS A 88 -0.33 -10.23 -9.21
C CYS A 88 0.93 -9.80 -8.46
N SER A 89 1.96 -10.64 -8.49
CA SER A 89 3.24 -10.36 -7.83
C SER A 89 4.04 -9.22 -8.48
N ASN A 90 3.70 -8.83 -9.72
CA ASN A 90 4.39 -7.73 -10.43
C ASN A 90 3.66 -6.38 -10.32
N CYS A 91 2.34 -6.34 -10.51
CA CYS A 91 1.57 -5.08 -10.50
C CYS A 91 0.56 -4.95 -9.34
N GLY A 92 0.39 -5.98 -8.51
CA GLY A 92 -0.50 -5.94 -7.34
C GLY A 92 -2.00 -6.04 -7.61
N VAL A 93 -2.44 -6.15 -8.87
CA VAL A 93 -3.86 -6.30 -9.21
C VAL A 93 -4.42 -7.62 -8.70
N SER A 94 -5.67 -7.66 -8.26
CA SER A 94 -6.33 -8.91 -7.88
C SER A 94 -6.46 -9.85 -9.08
N LEU A 95 -5.97 -11.08 -8.92
CA LEU A 95 -6.06 -12.16 -9.91
C LEU A 95 -7.18 -13.17 -9.59
N LEU A 96 -7.70 -13.15 -8.36
CA LEU A 96 -8.99 -13.75 -8.04
C LEU A 96 -10.05 -12.96 -8.82
N GLY A 97 -10.53 -13.56 -9.91
CA GLY A 97 -11.65 -13.01 -10.66
C GLY A 97 -12.75 -12.58 -9.69
N ALA A 98 -13.19 -11.34 -9.81
CA ALA A 98 -14.39 -10.88 -9.13
C ALA A 98 -15.49 -11.95 -9.36
N PRO A 99 -16.31 -12.30 -8.35
CA PRO A 99 -17.39 -13.25 -8.58
C PRO A 99 -18.18 -12.78 -9.78
N ALA A 100 -18.22 -13.62 -10.81
CA ALA A 100 -19.11 -13.43 -11.94
C ALA A 100 -20.47 -13.07 -11.35
N ALA A 101 -20.98 -11.89 -11.67
CA ALA A 101 -22.38 -11.59 -11.44
C ALA A 101 -23.15 -12.77 -12.04
N ASN A 102 -23.87 -13.51 -11.20
CA ASN A 102 -24.76 -14.57 -11.66
C ASN A 102 -25.63 -13.99 -12.79
N PRO A 103 -25.75 -14.67 -13.94
CA PRO A 103 -26.80 -14.34 -14.88
C PRO A 103 -28.11 -14.68 -14.18
N ALA A 104 -28.84 -13.67 -13.71
CA ALA A 104 -30.22 -13.85 -13.33
C ALA A 104 -30.98 -14.29 -14.60
N THR A 105 -31.43 -15.54 -14.58
CA THR A 105 -32.36 -16.12 -15.56
C THR A 105 -33.46 -15.11 -15.86
N ALA A 106 -33.60 -14.79 -17.16
CA ALA A 106 -34.65 -13.96 -17.70
C ALA A 106 -36.03 -14.55 -17.34
N ALA A 107 -36.82 -13.79 -16.58
CA ALA A 107 -38.26 -13.83 -16.71
C ALA A 107 -38.63 -12.96 -17.93
N PRO A 108 -39.51 -13.41 -18.84
CA PRO A 108 -39.84 -12.65 -20.04
C PRO A 108 -40.56 -11.34 -19.66
N PRO A 109 -40.05 -10.15 -20.03
CA PRO A 109 -40.86 -8.96 -20.04
C PRO A 109 -41.82 -9.02 -21.24
N ALA A 110 -43.08 -8.72 -20.97
CA ALA A 110 -44.18 -8.58 -21.91
C ALA A 110 -43.84 -7.60 -23.06
N PRO A 111 -44.52 -7.71 -24.23
CA PRO A 111 -44.17 -6.95 -25.43
C PRO A 111 -44.25 -5.44 -25.21
N ALA A 112 -43.26 -4.76 -25.81
CA ALA A 112 -43.00 -3.34 -25.75
C ALA A 112 -44.21 -2.46 -26.11
N PRO A 113 -44.44 -1.35 -25.39
CA PRO A 113 -44.89 -0.12 -26.01
C PRO A 113 -43.67 0.62 -26.59
N GLU A 114 -43.80 1.07 -27.84
CA GLU A 114 -42.82 1.89 -28.57
C GLU A 114 -42.28 3.05 -27.71
N PRO A 115 -40.95 3.19 -27.57
CA PRO A 115 -40.36 4.43 -27.11
C PRO A 115 -40.42 5.44 -28.25
N ALA A 116 -41.32 6.41 -28.10
CA ALA A 116 -41.25 7.67 -28.81
C ALA A 116 -39.84 8.26 -28.61
N ALA A 117 -39.21 8.63 -29.73
CA ALA A 117 -37.94 9.34 -29.76
C ALA A 117 -38.01 10.58 -28.86
N ALA A 118 -37.22 10.58 -27.79
CA ALA A 118 -36.83 11.77 -27.06
C ALA A 118 -35.37 12.08 -27.43
N PRO A 119 -35.02 13.35 -27.67
CA PRO A 119 -33.83 13.74 -28.41
C PRO A 119 -32.56 13.44 -27.62
N ALA A 120 -31.54 13.00 -28.34
CA ALA A 120 -30.17 13.03 -27.85
C ALA A 120 -29.85 14.49 -27.42
N PRO A 121 -29.25 14.73 -26.25
CA PRO A 121 -28.61 16.01 -26.02
C PRO A 121 -27.45 16.09 -27.02
N GLU A 122 -27.61 16.92 -28.05
CA GLU A 122 -26.48 17.46 -28.78
C GLU A 122 -25.52 18.06 -27.75
N PRO A 123 -24.24 17.65 -27.67
CA PRO A 123 -23.28 18.41 -26.92
C PRO A 123 -23.12 19.74 -27.64
N ALA A 124 -23.74 20.77 -27.06
CA ALA A 124 -23.48 22.16 -27.38
C ALA A 124 -21.96 22.35 -27.41
N ILE A 125 -21.48 22.94 -28.51
CA ILE A 125 -20.10 23.35 -28.68
C ILE A 125 -19.80 24.36 -27.57
N ALA A 126 -19.25 23.88 -26.45
CA ALA A 126 -18.75 24.72 -25.39
C ALA A 126 -17.49 25.41 -25.94
N THR A 127 -17.52 26.75 -25.89
CA THR A 127 -16.41 27.64 -26.18
C THR A 127 -15.10 27.11 -25.59
N ALA A 128 -14.04 27.12 -26.41
CA ALA A 128 -12.68 26.77 -26.01
C ALA A 128 -12.35 27.42 -24.65
N PRO A 129 -11.90 26.65 -23.64
CA PRO A 129 -11.69 27.23 -22.32
C PRO A 129 -10.51 28.20 -22.38
N ALA A 130 -10.67 29.29 -21.63
CA ALA A 130 -9.56 30.06 -21.11
C ALA A 130 -8.50 29.08 -20.56
N ALA A 131 -7.22 29.34 -20.86
CA ALA A 131 -6.10 28.50 -20.47
C ALA A 131 -6.33 27.94 -19.05
N LEU A 132 -6.64 26.65 -18.97
CA LEU A 132 -6.96 25.98 -17.71
C LEU A 132 -5.71 26.08 -16.84
N ALA A 133 -5.77 26.99 -15.87
CA ALA A 133 -4.75 27.16 -14.86
C ALA A 133 -5.29 26.50 -13.60
N ALA A 134 -4.71 25.35 -13.25
CA ALA A 134 -5.02 24.65 -12.02
C ALA A 134 -3.75 24.26 -11.29
N ARG A 135 -3.89 23.99 -10.00
CA ARG A 135 -2.83 23.57 -9.10
C ARG A 135 -3.30 22.42 -8.22
N LEU A 136 -2.36 21.55 -7.88
CA LEU A 136 -2.50 20.62 -6.77
C LEU A 136 -1.72 21.13 -5.59
N ILE A 137 -2.36 21.15 -4.42
CA ILE A 137 -1.74 21.55 -3.16
C ILE A 137 -1.65 20.30 -2.29
N VAL A 138 -0.46 19.93 -1.82
CA VAL A 138 -0.29 18.85 -0.85
C VAL A 138 -0.60 19.39 0.54
N GLU A 139 -1.54 18.78 1.25
CA GLU A 139 -2.01 19.28 2.55
C GLU A 139 -0.96 19.12 3.68
N ALA A 140 -0.02 18.19 3.53
CA ALA A 140 0.99 17.90 4.54
C ALA A 140 2.00 19.05 4.73
N ASP A 141 2.41 19.69 3.64
CA ASP A 141 3.50 20.66 3.60
C ASP A 141 3.16 21.91 2.76
N ASN A 142 1.95 22.01 2.23
CA ASN A 142 1.46 23.09 1.37
C ASN A 142 2.28 23.24 0.08
N GLN A 143 2.94 22.18 -0.40
CA GLN A 143 3.61 22.21 -1.69
C GLN A 143 2.56 22.35 -2.80
N GLU A 144 2.77 23.33 -3.68
CA GLU A 144 1.93 23.55 -4.86
C GLU A 144 2.60 22.97 -6.11
N PHE A 145 1.81 22.31 -6.95
CA PHE A 145 2.20 21.80 -8.26
C PHE A 145 1.31 22.42 -9.33
N ASP A 146 1.91 23.16 -10.27
CA ASP A 146 1.18 23.74 -11.40
C ASP A 146 0.79 22.67 -12.43
N LEU A 147 -0.51 22.57 -12.69
CA LEU A 147 -1.10 21.76 -13.76
C LEU A 147 -1.35 22.58 -15.04
N GLY A 148 -1.16 23.89 -14.98
CA GLY A 148 -1.42 24.80 -16.08
C GLY A 148 -0.63 24.44 -17.33
N GLY A 149 -1.31 24.39 -18.48
CA GLY A 149 -0.69 24.13 -19.77
C GLY A 149 -0.28 22.67 -20.03
N LYS A 150 -0.63 21.73 -19.14
CA LYS A 150 -0.46 20.29 -19.37
C LYS A 150 -1.81 19.63 -19.62
N ASP A 151 -1.92 18.89 -20.72
CA ASP A 151 -3.15 18.14 -21.05
C ASP A 151 -3.28 16.83 -20.26
N ASN A 152 -2.16 16.28 -19.78
CA ASN A 152 -2.08 15.05 -19.00
C ASN A 152 -0.93 15.17 -17.98
N VAL A 153 -1.23 14.89 -16.73
CA VAL A 153 -0.33 15.01 -15.59
C VAL A 153 -0.41 13.73 -14.79
N VAL A 154 0.71 13.00 -14.73
CA VAL A 154 0.81 11.77 -13.92
C VAL A 154 1.24 12.13 -12.50
N ILE A 155 0.55 11.57 -11.51
CA ILE A 155 0.81 11.78 -10.09
C ILE A 155 1.23 10.45 -9.47
N GLY A 156 2.32 10.47 -8.71
CA GLY A 156 2.77 9.28 -8.03
C GLY A 156 4.10 9.46 -7.34
N ARG A 157 4.85 8.37 -7.26
CA ARG A 157 6.16 8.31 -6.62
C ARG A 157 7.23 8.07 -7.67
N GLU A 158 8.31 8.85 -7.65
CA GLU A 158 9.48 8.55 -8.45
C GLU A 158 10.13 7.20 -8.05
N ASP A 159 10.68 6.52 -9.05
CA ASP A 159 11.45 5.30 -8.88
C ASP A 159 12.56 5.27 -9.92
N ALA A 160 13.72 5.79 -9.53
CA ALA A 160 14.91 5.86 -10.38
C ALA A 160 15.40 4.48 -10.82
N VAL A 161 15.16 3.43 -10.03
CA VAL A 161 15.56 2.05 -10.38
C VAL A 161 14.76 1.55 -11.59
N SER A 162 13.46 1.85 -11.62
CA SER A 162 12.56 1.47 -12.71
C SER A 162 12.43 2.55 -13.80
N ASN A 163 13.17 3.66 -13.70
CA ASN A 163 13.06 4.84 -14.57
C ASN A 163 11.64 5.43 -14.66
N ILE A 164 10.92 5.48 -13.53
CA ILE A 164 9.59 6.09 -13.46
C ILE A 164 9.68 7.46 -12.80
N PHE A 165 9.30 8.51 -13.55
CA PHE A 165 9.30 9.90 -13.09
C PHE A 165 7.93 10.53 -13.40
N PRO A 166 7.00 10.57 -12.43
CA PRO A 166 5.71 11.22 -12.62
C PRO A 166 5.87 12.74 -12.77
N ASP A 167 4.90 13.41 -13.40
CA ASP A 167 4.88 14.87 -13.49
C ASP A 167 4.78 15.55 -12.12
N VAL A 168 4.05 14.92 -11.21
CA VAL A 168 3.90 15.31 -9.81
C VAL A 168 4.48 14.19 -8.97
N ASP A 169 5.71 14.40 -8.51
CA ASP A 169 6.39 13.48 -7.61
C ASP A 169 6.03 13.78 -6.16
N LEU A 170 5.45 12.79 -5.49
CA LEU A 170 5.05 12.83 -4.09
C LEU A 170 6.08 12.18 -3.16
N THR A 171 7.19 11.65 -3.68
CA THR A 171 8.25 11.02 -2.86
C THR A 171 8.71 11.93 -1.71
N PRO A 172 9.11 13.19 -1.93
CA PRO A 172 9.50 14.08 -0.84
C PRO A 172 8.33 14.56 0.05
N HIS A 173 7.09 14.30 -0.35
CA HIS A 173 5.87 14.78 0.30
C HIS A 173 5.09 13.65 1.00
N GLY A 174 5.80 12.63 1.48
CA GLY A 174 5.21 11.49 2.19
C GLY A 174 4.59 10.43 1.28
N GLY A 175 4.94 10.40 -0.01
CA GLY A 175 4.44 9.42 -0.97
C GLY A 175 4.83 7.99 -0.63
N GLU A 176 6.08 7.73 -0.23
CA GLU A 176 6.55 6.41 0.19
C GLU A 176 5.82 5.90 1.42
N GLU A 177 5.92 6.66 2.51
CA GLU A 177 5.29 6.32 3.78
C GLU A 177 3.77 6.30 3.67
N GLY A 178 3.20 7.13 2.79
CA GLY A 178 1.76 7.24 2.56
C GLY A 178 1.18 6.14 1.68
N GLY A 179 2.02 5.29 1.07
CA GLY A 179 1.58 4.20 0.21
C GLY A 179 1.15 4.67 -1.19
N VAL A 180 1.78 5.72 -1.71
CA VAL A 180 1.54 6.21 -3.07
C VAL A 180 2.27 5.31 -4.07
N SER A 181 1.53 4.70 -5.00
CA SER A 181 2.09 3.97 -6.15
C SER A 181 2.90 4.89 -7.08
N ARG A 182 3.84 4.30 -7.82
CA ARG A 182 4.70 5.03 -8.77
C ARG A 182 3.92 5.76 -9.85
N LEU A 183 2.90 5.09 -10.40
CA LEU A 183 1.85 5.65 -11.25
C LEU A 183 0.54 5.48 -10.47
N HIS A 184 0.16 6.47 -9.66
CA HIS A 184 -0.98 6.32 -8.76
C HIS A 184 -2.28 6.75 -9.43
N ALA A 185 -2.26 7.97 -9.96
CA ALA A 185 -3.39 8.58 -10.63
C ALA A 185 -2.86 9.51 -11.72
N ARG A 186 -3.74 9.90 -12.62
CA ARG A 186 -3.47 10.95 -13.59
C ARG A 186 -4.60 11.95 -13.61
N ILE A 187 -4.25 13.20 -13.84
CA ILE A 187 -5.19 14.27 -14.14
C ILE A 187 -5.01 14.65 -15.61
N PHE A 188 -6.08 14.64 -16.37
CA PHE A 188 -6.04 15.04 -17.77
C PHE A 188 -7.21 15.95 -18.10
N VAL A 189 -7.08 16.71 -19.19
CA VAL A 189 -8.12 17.61 -19.67
C VAL A 189 -8.93 16.89 -20.75
N ASP A 190 -10.23 16.77 -20.55
CA ASP A 190 -11.18 16.27 -21.55
C ASP A 190 -12.31 17.28 -21.74
N ASN A 191 -12.61 17.66 -22.98
CA ASN A 191 -13.63 18.66 -23.32
C ASN A 191 -13.51 19.98 -22.52
N GLY A 192 -12.29 20.36 -22.11
CA GLY A 192 -12.04 21.55 -21.31
C GLY A 192 -12.33 21.41 -19.81
N GLN A 193 -12.52 20.18 -19.33
CA GLN A 193 -12.71 19.85 -17.92
C GLN A 193 -11.56 18.96 -17.42
N TYR A 194 -11.09 19.22 -16.20
CA TYR A 194 -10.12 18.33 -15.55
C TYR A 194 -10.80 17.05 -15.08
N MET A 195 -10.19 15.92 -15.41
CA MET A 195 -10.64 14.58 -15.07
C MET A 195 -9.55 13.90 -14.26
N LEU A 196 -9.93 13.24 -13.17
CA LEU A 196 -9.07 12.38 -12.35
C LEU A 196 -9.34 10.91 -12.68
N GLU A 197 -8.29 10.15 -12.92
CA GLU A 197 -8.36 8.71 -13.14
C GLU A 197 -7.32 7.99 -12.29
N ASP A 198 -7.74 6.93 -11.62
CA ASP A 198 -6.85 6.04 -10.88
C ASP A 198 -6.13 5.08 -11.85
N GLU A 199 -4.80 5.04 -11.77
CA GLU A 199 -3.92 4.24 -12.63
C GLU A 199 -3.69 2.82 -12.07
N ASN A 200 -4.73 2.21 -11.49
CA ASN A 200 -4.66 0.94 -10.75
C ASN A 200 -3.69 1.01 -9.56
N SER A 201 -3.87 2.04 -8.72
CA SER A 201 -3.04 2.21 -7.53
C SER A 201 -3.26 1.10 -6.50
N THR A 202 -2.23 0.82 -5.70
CA THR A 202 -2.28 -0.22 -4.65
C THR A 202 -3.21 0.15 -3.50
N ASN A 203 -3.26 1.43 -3.13
CA ASN A 203 -4.02 1.93 -1.97
C ASN A 203 -5.28 2.73 -2.33
N PHE A 204 -5.63 2.74 -3.62
CA PHE A 204 -6.77 3.43 -4.21
C PHE A 204 -6.71 4.96 -4.12
N THR A 205 -7.31 5.58 -5.13
CA THR A 205 -7.60 7.01 -5.15
C THR A 205 -8.99 7.28 -4.56
N PHE A 206 -9.09 8.30 -3.71
CA PHE A 206 -10.36 8.81 -3.21
C PHE A 206 -10.53 10.26 -3.66
N LEU A 207 -11.73 10.61 -4.10
CA LEU A 207 -12.16 11.96 -4.40
C LEU A 207 -13.29 12.34 -3.44
N ASN A 208 -13.14 13.42 -2.67
CA ASN A 208 -14.11 13.88 -1.68
C ASN A 208 -14.56 12.76 -0.72
N ARG A 209 -13.58 11.97 -0.23
CA ARG A 209 -13.76 10.77 0.62
C ARG A 209 -14.45 9.57 -0.05
N GLN A 210 -14.86 9.68 -1.31
CA GLN A 210 -15.40 8.57 -2.09
C GLN A 210 -14.29 7.87 -2.87
N ARG A 211 -14.21 6.54 -2.77
CA ARG A 211 -13.25 5.76 -3.54
C ARG A 211 -13.62 5.79 -5.03
N LEU A 212 -12.64 6.08 -5.89
CA LEU A 212 -12.81 5.96 -7.32
C LEU A 212 -12.70 4.50 -7.77
N ALA A 213 -13.47 4.14 -8.80
CA ALA A 213 -13.22 2.91 -9.52
C ALA A 213 -11.95 3.10 -10.38
N GLY A 214 -11.08 2.08 -10.39
CA GLY A 214 -9.88 2.08 -11.24
C GLY A 214 -10.23 2.36 -12.70
N LYS A 215 -9.38 3.12 -13.40
CA LYS A 215 -9.55 3.43 -14.83
C LYS A 215 -10.89 4.08 -15.20
N THR A 216 -11.55 4.73 -14.24
CA THR A 216 -12.80 5.47 -14.46
C THR A 216 -12.53 6.97 -14.35
N PRO A 217 -12.54 7.71 -15.48
CA PRO A 217 -12.42 9.16 -15.46
C PRO A 217 -13.53 9.79 -14.63
N THR A 218 -13.14 10.59 -13.64
CA THR A 218 -14.07 11.29 -12.75
C THR A 218 -13.82 12.79 -12.82
N PRO A 219 -14.85 13.62 -13.05
CA PRO A 219 -14.67 15.07 -13.17
C PRO A 219 -14.16 15.68 -11.85
N LEU A 220 -13.14 16.53 -11.95
CA LEU A 220 -12.63 17.35 -10.86
C LEU A 220 -13.24 18.74 -10.87
N HIS A 221 -13.49 19.26 -9.68
CA HIS A 221 -13.99 20.61 -9.43
C HIS A 221 -13.06 21.35 -8.48
N ASP A 222 -13.06 22.68 -8.56
CA ASP A 222 -12.32 23.52 -7.61
C ASP A 222 -12.64 23.14 -6.17
N ASN A 223 -11.62 23.10 -5.32
CA ASN A 223 -11.67 22.69 -3.91
C ASN A 223 -11.88 21.20 -3.64
N ASP A 224 -11.86 20.33 -4.66
CA ASP A 224 -11.95 18.89 -4.43
C ASP A 224 -10.77 18.37 -3.62
N GLU A 225 -11.08 17.49 -2.68
CA GLU A 225 -10.09 16.75 -1.88
C GLU A 225 -9.76 15.44 -2.58
N ILE A 226 -8.48 15.25 -2.92
CA ILE A 226 -7.95 14.05 -3.55
C ILE A 226 -7.06 13.35 -2.53
N LYS A 227 -7.35 12.10 -2.21
CA LYS A 227 -6.50 11.29 -1.32
C LYS A 227 -5.91 10.11 -2.08
N LEU A 228 -4.58 10.05 -2.13
CA LEU A 228 -3.80 8.99 -2.74
C LEU A 228 -3.14 8.17 -1.63
N GLY A 229 -3.69 6.98 -1.35
CA GLY A 229 -3.34 6.24 -0.14
C GLY A 229 -3.61 7.05 1.13
N ARG A 230 -2.54 7.53 1.78
CA ARG A 230 -2.60 8.42 2.97
C ARG A 230 -2.24 9.89 2.69
N VAL A 231 -1.78 10.21 1.48
CA VAL A 231 -1.43 11.59 1.10
C VAL A 231 -2.70 12.32 0.68
N LEU A 232 -2.95 13.48 1.28
CA LEU A 232 -4.07 14.37 0.95
C LEU A 232 -3.57 15.51 0.06
N LEU A 233 -4.29 15.72 -1.03
CA LEU A 233 -4.09 16.82 -1.95
C LEU A 233 -5.42 17.57 -2.12
N ARG A 234 -5.31 18.85 -2.46
CA ARG A 234 -6.45 19.69 -2.78
C ARG A 234 -6.28 20.28 -4.16
N PHE A 235 -7.31 20.13 -4.97
CA PHE A 235 -7.35 20.68 -6.31
C PHE A 235 -7.86 22.12 -6.27
N LYS A 236 -7.17 23.01 -6.98
CA LYS A 236 -7.51 24.42 -7.08
C LYS A 236 -7.47 24.90 -8.52
N THR A 237 -8.52 25.55 -8.98
CA THR A 237 -8.50 26.29 -10.25
C THR A 237 -8.17 27.76 -9.97
N ALA A 238 -7.50 28.43 -10.91
CA ALA A 238 -7.14 29.84 -10.82
C ALA A 238 -8.35 30.78 -10.93
#